data_AF-A0A6P0J0W9-F1
#
_entry.id   AF-A0A6P0J0W9-F1
#
_cell.length_a   1.000
_cell.length_b   1.000
_cell.length_c   1.000
_cell.angle_alpha   90.00
_cell.angle_beta   90.00
_cell.angle_gamma   90.00
#
_symmetry.space_group_name_H-M   'P 1'
#
loop_
_entity.id
_entity.type
_entity.pdbx_description
1 polymer ?
#
loop_
_entity_poly.entity_id
_entity_poly.type
_entity_poly.pdbx_seq_one_letter_code
_entity_poly.pdbx_strand_id
1 'polypeptide(L)' 'MTNDQLNQVVEAIIAGKYSWACVLVLRFYGYNPLHYIPYRTYNRLIKENSQGGNHPVGKTPVSQSQVVSKV' A
#
# COMPACT_ATOMS: atom_id res chain seq x y z
N MET A 1 -7.08 -18.23 0.32
CA MET A 1 -6.06 -17.50 1.09
C MET A 1 -5.27 -18.49 1.93
N THR A 2 -3.97 -18.62 1.67
CA THR A 2 -3.05 -19.50 2.43
C THR A 2 -2.42 -18.76 3.61
N ASN A 3 -1.75 -19.48 4.52
CA ASN A 3 -1.00 -18.86 5.62
C ASN A 3 0.10 -17.91 5.11
N ASP A 4 0.82 -18.26 4.04
CA ASP A 4 1.87 -17.38 3.48
C ASP A 4 1.29 -16.10 2.88
N GLN A 5 0.12 -16.19 2.25
CA GLN A 5 -0.60 -15.02 1.74
C GLN A 5 -1.07 -14.14 2.89
N LEU A 6 -1.58 -14.73 3.98
CA LEU A 6 -1.95 -14.00 5.18
C LEU A 6 -0.74 -13.31 5.81
N ASN A 7 0.39 -14.00 5.92
CA ASN A 7 1.63 -13.41 6.45
C ASN A 7 2.05 -12.19 5.62
N GLN A 8 1.98 -12.23 4.28
CA GLN A 8 2.26 -11.05 3.44
C GLN A 8 1.32 -9.87 3.72
N VAL A 9 0.05 -10.13 3.99
CA VAL A 9 -0.90 -9.07 4.39
C VAL A 9 -0.50 -8.48 5.75
N VAL A 10 -0.17 -9.34 6.73
CA VAL A 10 0.25 -8.93 8.08
C VAL A 10 1.53 -8.10 8.03
N GLU A 11 2.54 -8.52 7.27
CA GLU A 11 3.78 -7.77 7.07
C GLU A 11 3.52 -6.38 6.47
N ALA A 12 2.60 -6.29 5.49
CA ALA A 12 2.19 -5.00 4.93
C ALA A 12 1.52 -4.09 5.97
N ILE A 13 0.70 -4.65 6.86
CA ILE A 13 0.04 -3.94 7.96
C ILE A 13 1.08 -3.43 8.97
N ILE A 14 2.02 -4.28 9.38
CA ILE A 14 3.10 -3.94 10.32
C ILE A 14 3.98 -2.83 9.71
N ALA A 15 4.23 -2.87 8.40
CA ALA A 15 4.95 -1.82 7.67
C ALA A 15 4.15 -0.51 7.46
N GLY A 16 2.91 -0.42 7.97
CA GLY A 16 2.03 0.74 7.80
C GLY A 16 1.49 0.91 6.36
N LYS A 17 1.70 -0.08 5.49
CA LYS A 17 1.28 -0.07 4.09
C LYS A 17 -0.15 -0.59 3.95
N TYR A 18 -1.12 0.05 4.60
CA TYR A 18 -2.51 -0.41 4.62
C TYR A 18 -3.14 -0.49 3.23
N SER A 19 -2.87 0.49 2.36
CA SER A 19 -3.37 0.47 0.98
C SER A 19 -2.81 -0.71 0.18
N TRP A 20 -1.56 -1.10 0.44
CA TRP A 20 -0.96 -2.30 -0.16
C TRP A 20 -1.58 -3.58 0.40
N ALA A 21 -1.83 -3.65 1.71
CA ALA A 21 -2.54 -4.76 2.34
C ALA A 21 -3.92 -4.97 1.68
N CYS A 22 -4.66 -3.89 1.38
CA CYS A 22 -5.93 -3.98 0.65
C CYS A 22 -5.75 -4.58 -0.76
N VAL A 23 -4.69 -4.20 -1.50
CA VAL A 23 -4.39 -4.77 -2.81
C VAL A 23 -4.12 -6.28 -2.71
N LEU A 24 -3.33 -6.69 -1.71
CA LEU A 24 -2.99 -8.09 -1.47
C LEU A 24 -4.24 -8.93 -1.18
N VAL A 25 -5.10 -8.45 -0.28
CA VAL A 25 -6.39 -9.12 0.03
C VAL A 25 -7.22 -9.31 -1.24
N LEU A 26 -7.46 -8.25 -2.01
CA LEU A 26 -8.27 -8.34 -3.23
C LEU A 26 -7.72 -9.39 -4.21
N ARG A 27 -6.39 -9.40 -4.43
CA ARG A 27 -5.75 -10.39 -5.30
C ARG A 27 -5.82 -11.82 -4.77
N PHE A 28 -5.62 -12.02 -3.46
CA PHE A 28 -5.62 -13.36 -2.86
C PHE A 28 -7.01 -14.01 -2.83
N TYR A 29 -8.07 -13.21 -2.85
CA TYR A 29 -9.45 -13.68 -3.00
C TYR A 29 -9.90 -13.75 -4.48
N GLY A 30 -9.03 -13.42 -5.44
CA GLY A 30 -9.34 -13.49 -6.87
C GLY A 30 -10.16 -12.32 -7.41
N TYR A 31 -10.33 -11.25 -6.63
CA TYR A 31 -10.99 -10.04 -7.11
C TYR A 31 -10.05 -9.20 -7.97
N ASN A 32 -10.63 -8.50 -8.95
CA ASN A 32 -9.89 -7.48 -9.70
C ASN A 32 -9.76 -6.20 -8.85
N PRO A 33 -8.53 -5.78 -8.46
CA PRO A 33 -8.35 -4.61 -7.61
C PRO A 33 -8.85 -3.30 -8.23
N LEU A 34 -8.91 -3.20 -9.56
CA LEU A 34 -9.36 -1.98 -10.27
C LEU A 34 -10.84 -1.66 -10.06
N HIS A 35 -11.64 -2.61 -9.57
CA HIS A 35 -13.05 -2.37 -9.22
C HIS A 35 -13.20 -1.62 -7.89
N TYR A 36 -12.20 -1.71 -7.01
CA TYR A 36 -12.24 -1.17 -5.65
C TYR A 36 -11.22 -0.05 -5.45
N ILE A 37 -10.14 -0.06 -6.23
CA ILE A 37 -9.02 0.88 -6.12
C ILE A 37 -8.92 1.65 -7.44
N PRO A 38 -8.95 2.99 -7.42
CA PRO A 38 -8.78 3.79 -8.63
C PRO A 38 -7.49 3.45 -9.37
N TYR A 39 -7.56 3.45 -10.70
CA TYR A 39 -6.46 3.06 -11.59
C TYR A 39 -5.12 3.75 -11.26
N ARG A 40 -5.14 5.07 -11.04
CA ARG A 40 -3.95 5.86 -10.67
C ARG A 40 -3.33 5.35 -9.37
N THR A 41 -4.15 5.10 -8.36
CA THR A 41 -3.72 4.64 -7.04
C THR A 41 -3.15 3.22 -7.12
N TYR A 42 -3.84 2.32 -7.81
CA TYR A 42 -3.37 0.94 -7.98
C TYR A 42 -2.02 0.88 -8.68
N ASN A 43 -1.85 1.60 -9.79
CA ASN A 43 -0.58 1.63 -10.52
C ASN A 43 0.58 2.19 -9.68
N ARG A 44 0.32 3.21 -8.86
CA ARG A 44 1.32 3.75 -7.93
C ARG A 44 1.75 2.69 -6.91
N LEU A 45 0.79 2.02 -6.26
CA LEU A 45 1.04 0.98 -5.26
C LEU A 45 1.84 -0.20 -5.82
N ILE A 46 1.56 -0.62 -7.06
CA ILE A 46 2.32 -1.67 -7.74
C ILE A 46 3.77 -1.24 -7.96
N LYS A 47 4.01 -0.04 -8.51
CA LYS A 47 5.38 0.45 -8.75
C LYS A 47 6.19 0.56 -7.46
N GLU A 48 5.61 1.14 -6.41
CA GLU A 48 6.26 1.31 -5.10
C GLU A 48 6.69 -0.01 -4.47
N ASN A 49 5.88 -1.07 -4.59
CA ASN A 49 6.19 -2.38 -4.00
C ASN A 49 6.97 -3.32 -4.93
N SER A 50 6.97 -3.09 -6.24
CA SER A 50 7.84 -3.82 -7.18
C SER A 50 9.28 -3.31 -7.18
N GLN A 51 9.51 -2.04 -6.85
CA GLN A 51 10.85 -1.42 -6.82
C GLN A 51 11.52 -1.48 -5.44
N GLY A 52 10.81 -1.97 -4.41
CA GLY A 52 11.21 -1.93 -3.00
C GLY A 52 12.13 -3.05 -2.50
N GLY A 53 12.82 -3.79 -3.37
CA GLY A 53 13.75 -4.85 -2.96
C GLY A 53 15.09 -4.35 -2.37
N ASN A 54 15.36 -3.03 -2.37
CA ASN A 54 16.67 -2.48 -1.97
C ASN A 54 16.63 -1.03 -1.42
N HIS A 55 15.63 -0.67 -0.61
CA HIS A 55 15.74 0.58 0.16
C HIS A 55 15.70 0.28 1.67
N PRO A 56 16.79 0.52 2.42
CA PRO A 56 16.78 0.37 3.87
C PRO A 56 15.79 1.39 4.45
N VAL A 57 14.79 0.88 5.18
CA VAL A 57 13.79 1.71 5.84
C VAL A 57 14.45 2.46 6.98
N GLY A 58 14.72 3.75 6.75
CA GLY A 58 15.31 4.66 7.72
C GLY A 58 14.44 5.91 7.84
N LYS A 59 13.62 5.93 8.90
CA LYS A 59 13.11 7.13 9.59
C LYS A 59 12.07 7.96 8.81
N THR A 60 10.81 7.80 9.21
CA THR A 60 9.82 8.87 9.15
C THR A 60 10.35 10.11 9.88
N PRO A 61 10.00 11.31 9.40
CA PRO A 61 9.30 12.20 10.30
C PRO A 61 7.95 12.64 9.73
N VAL A 62 7.03 12.72 10.67
CA VAL A 62 5.69 13.27 10.62
C VAL A 62 5.71 14.75 10.21
N SER A 63 4.63 15.14 9.52
CA SER A 63 4.06 16.50 9.37
C SER A 63 4.57 17.37 8.22
N GLN A 64 3.69 17.61 7.26
CA GLN A 64 3.42 19.00 6.87
C GLN A 64 1.91 19.18 6.64
N SER A 65 1.24 19.71 7.66
CA SER A 65 0.03 20.51 7.48
C SER A 65 0.31 21.57 6.40
N GLN A 66 -0.51 21.60 5.36
CA GLN A 66 -0.67 22.81 4.54
C GLN A 66 -1.94 23.52 4.98
N VAL A 67 -1.72 24.58 5.77
CA VAL A 67 -2.66 25.67 6.02
C VAL A 67 -2.58 26.63 4.82
N VAL A 68 -3.68 27.37 4.56
CA VAL A 68 -3.82 28.58 3.70
C VAL A 68 -4.16 28.26 2.22
N SER A 69 -5.25 28.77 1.61
CA SER A 69 -5.82 30.12 1.67
C SER A 69 -7.36 30.18 1.58
N LYS A 70 -7.93 31.08 2.40
CA LYS A 70 -9.17 31.81 2.14
C LYS A 70 -8.98 32.69 0.90
N VAL A 71 -10.00 32.74 0.04
CA VAL A 71 -10.31 33.86 -0.86
C VAL A 71 -11.76 34.25 -0.61
#